data_AF-A0A5E4LF86-F1
#
_entry.id   AF-A0A5E4LF86-F1
#
_cell.length_a   1.000
_cell.length_b   1.000
_cell.length_c   1.000
_cell.angle_alpha   90.00
_cell.angle_beta   90.00
_cell.angle_gamma   90.00
#
_symmetry.space_group_name_H-M   'P 1'
#
loop_
_entity.id
_entity.type
_entity.pdbx_description
1 polymer ?
#
loop_
_entity_poly.entity_id
_entity_poly.type
_entity_poly.pdbx_seq_one_letter_code
_entity_poly.pdbx_strand_id
1 'polypeptide(L)'
;MKAIMFALILSGVLLFGCIGGGVSQSDYDSLKASCDQQKKDLNTALADEQRTTEGVQRQLQGCNSDRETLQTGLDAAQSRIDALTPDAALAAQARNYSLQSAQYSLLRSYYDDAFGPDKIANTVKIKRIEAQLSVVNDPAITASWNAVKNCGGITGCDQAKAAFIGAIDAKISGFAKKIADLFPAG
;
A
#
# COMPACT_ATOMS: atom_id res chain seq x y z
N MET A 1 36.76 14.33 -24.16
CA MET A 1 38.14 13.82 -23.96
C MET A 1 38.94 13.57 -25.23
N LYS A 2 38.35 13.12 -26.35
CA LYS A 2 39.11 12.84 -27.59
C LYS A 2 39.66 14.08 -28.33
N ALA A 3 39.05 15.26 -28.18
CA ALA A 3 39.49 16.48 -28.87
C ALA A 3 40.73 17.14 -28.24
N ILE A 4 40.90 17.06 -26.90
CA ILE A 4 42.03 17.69 -26.18
C ILE A 4 43.35 16.92 -26.45
N MET A 5 43.26 15.61 -26.67
CA MET A 5 44.44 14.78 -26.96
C MET A 5 45.03 15.05 -28.36
N PHE A 6 44.24 15.56 -29.31
CA PHE A 6 44.73 15.90 -30.65
C PHE A 6 45.48 17.25 -30.69
N ALA A 7 45.16 18.17 -29.79
CA ALA A 7 45.82 19.48 -29.73
C ALA A 7 47.25 19.41 -29.17
N LEU A 8 47.54 18.46 -28.27
CA LEU A 8 48.87 18.30 -27.67
C LEU A 8 49.88 17.57 -28.57
N ILE A 9 49.42 16.78 -29.54
CA ILE A 9 50.30 16.05 -30.46
C ILE A 9 50.85 16.97 -31.57
N LEU A 10 50.11 18.02 -31.96
CA LEU A 10 50.59 18.98 -32.97
C LEU A 10 51.65 19.95 -32.42
N SER A 11 51.69 20.19 -31.10
CA SER A 11 52.69 21.05 -30.46
C SER A 11 54.07 20.40 -30.28
N GLY A 12 54.20 19.09 -30.49
CA GLY A 12 55.46 18.35 -30.29
C GLY A 12 56.39 18.30 -31.50
N VAL A 13 55.91 18.63 -32.71
CA VAL A 13 56.66 18.40 -33.97
C VAL A 13 57.49 19.62 -34.42
N LEU A 14 57.38 20.79 -33.75
CA LEU A 14 58.03 22.03 -34.19
C LEU A 14 59.23 22.49 -33.34
N LEU A 15 59.76 21.66 -32.42
CA LEU A 15 60.81 22.07 -31.48
C LEU A 15 62.24 21.56 -31.76
N PHE A 16 62.51 20.92 -32.91
CA PHE A 16 63.89 20.52 -33.27
C PHE A 16 64.27 20.96 -34.69
N GLY A 17 64.90 22.14 -34.79
CA GLY A 17 65.47 22.64 -36.04
C GLY A 17 65.86 24.12 -36.04
N CYS A 18 66.73 24.56 -35.13
CA CYS A 18 67.38 25.88 -35.24
C CYS A 18 68.56 25.80 -36.22
N ILE A 19 68.34 26.17 -37.50
CA ILE A 19 69.42 26.56 -38.43
C ILE A 19 69.02 27.89 -39.07
N GLY A 20 69.96 28.84 -39.04
CA GLY A 20 69.75 30.24 -39.43
C GLY A 20 69.24 30.42 -40.85
N GLY A 21 68.07 31.03 -40.95
CA GLY A 21 67.47 31.62 -42.14
C GLY A 21 66.31 32.48 -41.64
N GLY A 22 66.32 33.78 -41.97
CA GLY A 22 65.22 34.66 -41.57
C GLY A 22 63.90 34.09 -42.09
N VAL A 23 62.97 33.82 -41.18
CA VAL A 23 61.62 33.35 -41.53
C VAL A 23 61.03 34.38 -42.49
N SER A 24 60.58 33.92 -43.67
CA SER A 24 60.02 34.83 -44.66
C SER A 24 58.77 35.49 -44.08
N GLN A 25 58.54 36.76 -44.40
CA GLN A 25 57.40 37.49 -43.86
C GLN A 25 56.06 36.81 -44.21
N SER A 26 55.99 36.12 -45.35
CA SER A 26 54.85 35.28 -45.73
C SER A 26 54.62 34.07 -44.82
N ASP A 27 55.68 33.44 -44.32
CA ASP A 27 55.56 32.31 -43.38
C ASP A 27 55.07 32.78 -42.01
N TYR A 28 55.53 33.97 -41.58
CA TYR A 28 55.06 34.62 -40.36
C TYR A 28 53.58 35.03 -40.46
N ASP A 29 53.17 35.64 -41.57
CA ASP A 29 51.79 36.06 -41.80
C ASP A 29 50.83 34.87 -41.90
N SER A 30 51.27 33.77 -42.53
CA SER A 30 50.54 32.50 -42.57
C SER A 30 50.36 31.88 -41.18
N LEU A 31 51.43 31.84 -40.37
CA LEU A 31 51.37 31.34 -38.99
C LEU A 31 50.45 32.20 -38.13
N LYS A 32 50.51 33.53 -38.26
CA LYS A 32 49.62 34.46 -37.56
C LYS A 32 48.16 34.24 -37.95
N ALA A 33 47.86 34.12 -39.25
CA ALA A 33 46.51 33.84 -39.72
C ALA A 33 45.98 32.49 -39.22
N SER A 34 46.82 31.45 -39.18
CA SER A 34 46.47 30.14 -38.61
C SER A 34 46.17 30.23 -37.11
N CYS A 35 46.99 30.94 -36.34
CA CYS A 35 46.77 31.17 -34.91
C CYS A 35 45.48 31.97 -34.65
N ASP A 36 45.21 33.01 -35.44
CA ASP A 36 43.99 33.82 -35.33
C ASP A 36 42.74 32.99 -35.65
N GLN A 37 42.82 32.12 -36.66
CA GLN A 37 41.74 31.19 -36.99
C GLN A 37 41.51 30.15 -35.89
N GLN A 38 42.57 29.51 -35.40
CA GLN A 38 42.49 28.57 -34.28
C GLN A 38 41.91 29.21 -33.02
N LYS A 39 42.27 30.47 -32.73
CA LYS A 39 41.71 31.23 -31.60
C LYS A 39 40.21 31.49 -31.80
N LYS A 40 39.78 31.81 -33.02
CA LYS A 40 38.36 32.02 -33.34
C LYS A 40 37.56 30.72 -33.21
N ASP A 41 38.12 29.61 -33.66
CA ASP A 41 37.50 28.29 -33.56
C ASP A 41 37.40 27.83 -32.09
N LEU A 42 38.46 28.03 -31.30
CA LEU A 42 38.44 27.74 -29.86
C LEU A 42 37.39 28.58 -29.12
N ASN A 43 37.30 29.87 -29.42
CA ASN A 43 36.31 30.75 -28.79
C ASN A 43 34.87 30.34 -29.15
N THR A 44 34.64 29.90 -30.39
CA THR A 44 33.34 29.38 -30.82
C THR A 44 32.99 28.10 -30.08
N ALA A 45 33.93 27.15 -30.01
CA ALA A 45 33.75 25.90 -29.27
C ALA A 45 33.52 26.14 -27.77
N LEU A 46 34.21 27.10 -27.16
CA LEU A 46 34.01 27.49 -25.77
C LEU A 46 32.61 28.06 -25.53
N ALA A 47 32.12 28.93 -26.43
CA ALA A 47 30.78 29.49 -26.34
C ALA A 47 29.67 28.43 -26.56
N ASP A 48 29.91 27.44 -27.42
CA ASP A 48 28.99 26.31 -27.64
C ASP A 48 28.91 25.37 -26.43
N GLU A 49 30.06 25.07 -25.81
CA GLU A 49 30.09 24.36 -24.53
C GLU A 49 29.38 25.17 -23.45
N GLN A 50 29.69 26.45 -23.22
CA GLN A 50 28.96 27.26 -22.21
C GLN A 50 27.43 27.18 -22.37
N ARG A 51 26.92 27.30 -23.60
CA ARG A 51 25.48 27.10 -23.90
C ARG A 51 24.97 25.68 -23.59
N THR A 52 25.78 24.66 -23.87
CA THR A 52 25.45 23.26 -23.57
C THR A 52 25.40 23.02 -22.07
N THR A 53 26.41 23.46 -21.32
CA THR A 53 26.44 23.39 -19.85
C THR A 53 25.24 24.11 -19.22
N GLU A 54 24.90 25.33 -19.67
CA GLU A 54 23.70 26.05 -19.21
C GLU A 54 22.39 25.29 -19.52
N GLY A 55 22.33 24.61 -20.67
CA GLY A 55 21.21 23.75 -21.04
C GLY A 55 21.07 22.55 -20.09
N VAL A 56 22.17 21.85 -19.83
CA VAL A 56 22.21 20.71 -18.90
C VAL A 56 21.87 21.14 -17.47
N GLN A 57 22.37 22.30 -17.02
CA GLN A 57 22.07 22.81 -15.68
C GLN A 57 20.58 23.15 -15.51
N ARG A 58 19.94 23.73 -16.53
CA ARG A 58 18.48 23.97 -16.52
C ARG A 58 17.68 22.67 -16.50
N GLN A 59 18.10 21.67 -17.28
CA GLN A 59 17.48 20.34 -17.24
C GLN A 59 17.61 19.71 -15.85
N LEU A 60 18.79 19.79 -15.24
CA LEU A 60 19.02 19.27 -13.88
C LEU A 60 18.14 19.96 -12.84
N GLN A 61 17.98 21.28 -12.92
CA GLN A 61 17.07 22.03 -12.06
C GLN A 61 15.61 21.59 -12.25
N GLY A 62 15.18 21.39 -13.51
CA GLY A 62 13.86 20.84 -13.82
C GLY A 62 13.64 19.47 -13.20
N CYS A 63 14.57 18.54 -13.41
CA CYS A 63 14.51 17.20 -12.82
C CYS A 63 14.47 17.23 -11.28
N ASN A 64 15.18 18.16 -10.63
CA ASN A 64 15.15 18.30 -9.18
C ASN A 64 13.78 18.80 -8.69
N SER A 65 13.18 19.77 -9.38
CA SER A 65 11.84 20.29 -9.08
C SER A 65 10.77 19.20 -9.27
N ASP A 66 10.87 18.44 -10.36
CA ASP A 66 9.95 17.33 -10.63
C ASP A 66 10.07 16.24 -9.56
N ARG A 67 11.30 15.90 -9.15
CA ARG A 67 11.56 14.95 -8.06
C ARG A 67 10.93 15.41 -6.75
N GLU A 68 11.07 16.68 -6.39
CA GLU A 68 10.47 17.24 -5.16
C GLU A 68 8.95 17.21 -5.20
N THR A 69 8.36 17.51 -6.35
CA THR A 69 6.91 17.43 -6.58
C THR A 69 6.41 16.00 -6.44
N LEU A 70 7.11 15.03 -7.05
CA LEU A 70 6.78 13.62 -6.94
C LEU A 70 6.93 13.10 -5.50
N GLN A 71 7.98 13.51 -4.78
CA GLN A 71 8.18 13.15 -3.38
C GLN A 71 7.02 13.66 -2.52
N THR A 72 6.62 14.91 -2.70
CA THR A 72 5.46 15.51 -1.99
C THR A 72 4.18 14.75 -2.32
N GLY A 73 3.97 14.38 -3.59
CA GLY A 73 2.83 13.58 -4.02
C GLY A 73 2.80 12.19 -3.38
N LEU A 74 3.97 11.56 -3.24
CA LEU A 74 4.13 10.25 -2.58
C LEU A 74 3.83 10.35 -1.08
N ASP A 75 4.36 11.36 -0.40
CA ASP A 75 4.11 11.59 1.03
C ASP A 75 2.62 11.85 1.30
N ALA A 76 1.96 12.64 0.45
CA ALA A 76 0.52 12.88 0.54
C ALA A 76 -0.30 11.60 0.29
N ALA A 77 0.10 10.77 -0.68
CA ALA A 77 -0.56 9.49 -0.94
C ALA A 77 -0.37 8.52 0.24
N GLN A 78 0.84 8.44 0.81
CA GLN A 78 1.12 7.61 1.99
C GLN A 78 0.28 8.06 3.18
N SER A 79 0.18 9.37 3.45
CA SER A 79 -0.67 9.90 4.51
C SER A 79 -2.15 9.52 4.33
N ARG A 80 -2.66 9.52 3.09
CA ARG A 80 -4.03 9.05 2.80
C ARG A 80 -4.20 7.55 3.04
N ILE A 81 -3.21 6.73 2.70
CA ILE A 81 -3.21 5.29 3.00
C ILE A 81 -3.21 5.06 4.51
N ASP A 82 -2.34 5.77 5.23
CA ASP A 82 -2.23 5.68 6.68
C ASP A 82 -3.54 6.09 7.36
N ALA A 83 -4.24 7.10 6.83
CA ALA A 83 -5.55 7.52 7.33
C ALA A 83 -6.65 6.47 7.10
N LEU A 84 -6.64 5.75 5.98
CA LEU A 84 -7.65 4.74 5.64
C LEU A 84 -7.41 3.38 6.29
N THR A 85 -6.17 3.08 6.67
CA THR A 85 -5.79 1.77 7.22
C THR A 85 -6.52 1.42 8.53
N PRO A 86 -6.64 2.35 9.50
CA PRO A 86 -7.46 2.13 10.69
C PRO A 86 -8.91 1.80 10.37
N ASP A 87 -9.55 2.55 9.46
CA ASP A 87 -10.94 2.34 9.06
C ASP A 87 -11.15 0.97 8.42
N ALA A 88 -10.21 0.53 7.57
CA ALA A 88 -10.25 -0.79 6.95
C ALA A 88 -10.12 -1.92 8.00
N ALA A 89 -9.25 -1.74 9.01
CA ALA A 89 -9.09 -2.68 10.11
C ALA A 89 -10.37 -2.77 10.97
N LEU A 90 -10.97 -1.62 11.31
CA LEU A 90 -12.24 -1.55 12.04
C LEU A 90 -13.38 -2.22 11.25
N ALA A 91 -13.48 -1.95 9.95
CA ALA A 91 -14.47 -2.58 9.08
C ALA A 91 -14.30 -4.10 8.99
N ALA A 92 -13.06 -4.59 8.88
CA ALA A 92 -12.78 -6.03 8.90
C ALA A 92 -13.18 -6.68 10.23
N GLN A 93 -12.91 -6.00 11.35
CA GLN A 93 -13.31 -6.47 12.69
C GLN A 93 -14.84 -6.50 12.84
N ALA A 94 -15.54 -5.46 12.40
CA ALA A 94 -17.00 -5.39 12.42
C ALA A 94 -17.64 -6.47 11.54
N ARG A 95 -17.05 -6.78 10.37
CA ARG A 95 -17.48 -7.88 9.52
C ARG A 95 -17.34 -9.23 10.23
N ASN A 96 -16.24 -9.47 10.93
CA ASN A 96 -16.05 -10.69 11.70
C ASN A 96 -17.11 -10.85 12.81
N TYR A 97 -17.42 -9.79 13.57
CA TYR A 97 -18.49 -9.82 14.56
C TYR A 97 -19.88 -10.02 13.92
N SER A 98 -20.13 -9.42 12.76
CA SER A 98 -21.38 -9.60 12.01
C SER A 98 -21.56 -11.05 11.55
N LEU A 99 -20.50 -11.67 11.02
CA LEU A 99 -20.50 -13.08 10.63
C LEU A 99 -20.75 -14.00 11.84
N GLN A 100 -20.10 -13.75 12.97
CA GLN A 100 -20.35 -14.50 14.19
C GLN A 100 -21.81 -14.33 14.64
N SER A 101 -22.31 -13.10 14.73
CA SER A 101 -23.71 -12.81 15.08
C SER A 101 -24.71 -13.53 14.16
N ALA A 102 -24.42 -13.61 12.86
CA ALA A 102 -25.24 -14.34 11.90
C ALA A 102 -25.29 -15.85 12.19
N GLN A 103 -24.16 -16.48 12.58
CA GLN A 103 -24.15 -17.90 12.95
C GLN A 103 -25.00 -18.19 14.20
N TYR A 104 -24.99 -17.26 15.16
CA TYR A 104 -25.85 -17.36 16.35
C TYR A 104 -27.33 -17.09 16.05
N SER A 105 -27.60 -16.13 15.16
CA SER A 105 -28.96 -15.85 14.70
C SER A 105 -29.55 -17.05 13.95
N LEU A 106 -28.73 -17.74 13.15
CA LEU A 106 -29.13 -18.98 12.49
C LEU A 106 -29.40 -20.11 13.50
N LEU A 107 -28.55 -20.25 14.52
CA LEU A 107 -28.78 -21.19 15.62
C LEU A 107 -30.11 -20.91 16.33
N ARG A 108 -30.41 -19.63 16.61
CA ARG A 108 -31.68 -19.21 17.20
C ARG A 108 -32.85 -19.57 16.29
N SER A 109 -32.74 -19.30 14.99
CA SER A 109 -33.78 -19.64 14.03
C SER A 109 -34.07 -21.14 13.97
N TYR A 110 -33.04 -22.00 14.02
CA TYR A 110 -33.23 -23.45 14.08
C TYR A 110 -33.86 -23.92 15.39
N TYR A 111 -33.52 -23.26 16.51
CA TYR A 111 -34.20 -23.49 17.76
C TYR A 111 -35.68 -23.15 17.67
N ASP A 112 -36.02 -21.96 17.16
CA ASP A 112 -37.40 -21.50 17.02
C ASP A 112 -38.19 -22.39 16.03
N ASP A 113 -37.57 -22.93 14.98
CA ASP A 113 -38.22 -23.92 14.10
C ASP A 113 -38.49 -25.25 14.82
N ALA A 114 -37.71 -25.63 15.83
CA ALA A 114 -37.90 -26.87 16.58
C ALA A 114 -38.85 -26.71 17.77
N PHE A 115 -38.76 -25.60 18.50
CA PHE A 115 -39.40 -25.39 19.81
C PHE A 115 -40.23 -24.11 19.91
N GLY A 116 -40.35 -23.35 18.82
CA GLY A 116 -41.20 -22.16 18.77
C GLY A 116 -42.70 -22.49 18.83
N PRO A 117 -43.56 -21.45 18.88
CA PRO A 117 -45.00 -21.61 18.88
C PRO A 117 -45.46 -22.47 17.69
N ASP A 118 -46.36 -23.43 17.95
CA ASP A 118 -46.91 -24.35 16.97
C ASP A 118 -45.89 -25.24 16.25
N LYS A 119 -44.66 -25.33 16.75
CA LYS A 119 -43.62 -26.21 16.22
C LYS A 119 -43.50 -27.48 17.04
N ILE A 120 -43.26 -28.57 16.32
CA ILE A 120 -42.98 -29.88 16.90
C ILE A 120 -41.52 -30.20 16.63
N ALA A 121 -40.77 -30.43 17.70
CA ALA A 121 -39.40 -30.89 17.63
C ALA A 121 -39.36 -32.31 17.04
N ASN A 122 -38.46 -32.55 16.10
CA ASN A 122 -38.22 -33.87 15.53
C ASN A 122 -36.73 -34.09 15.30
N THR A 123 -36.34 -35.33 15.03
CA THR A 123 -34.93 -35.72 14.88
C THR A 123 -34.17 -34.87 13.85
N VAL A 124 -34.81 -34.48 12.74
CA VAL A 124 -34.16 -33.67 11.70
C VAL A 124 -33.88 -32.25 12.22
N LYS A 125 -34.85 -31.63 12.88
CA LYS A 125 -34.70 -30.28 13.44
C LYS A 125 -33.68 -30.24 14.58
N ILE A 126 -33.70 -31.24 15.45
CA ILE A 126 -32.70 -31.41 16.53
C ILE A 126 -31.28 -31.54 15.94
N LYS A 127 -31.10 -32.38 14.91
CA LYS A 127 -29.80 -32.51 14.24
C LYS A 127 -29.32 -31.21 13.58
N ARG A 128 -30.21 -30.36 13.08
CA ARG A 128 -29.82 -29.04 12.55
C ARG A 128 -29.28 -28.12 13.63
N ILE A 129 -29.90 -28.12 14.81
CA ILE A 129 -29.40 -27.38 15.97
C ILE A 129 -28.01 -27.91 16.36
N GLU A 130 -27.84 -29.23 16.47
CA GLU A 130 -26.55 -29.86 16.81
C GLU A 130 -25.43 -29.59 15.79
N ALA A 131 -25.77 -29.61 14.50
CA ALA A 131 -24.85 -29.24 13.44
C ALA A 131 -24.44 -27.77 13.56
N GLN A 132 -25.41 -26.88 13.80
CA GLN A 132 -25.13 -25.45 13.96
C GLN A 132 -24.34 -25.15 15.25
N LEU A 133 -24.54 -25.91 16.32
CA LEU A 133 -23.73 -25.85 17.54
C LEU A 133 -22.26 -26.16 17.25
N SER A 134 -22.00 -27.11 16.35
CA SER A 134 -20.63 -27.44 15.91
C SER A 134 -20.01 -26.30 15.08
N VAL A 135 -20.83 -25.54 14.33
CA VAL A 135 -20.38 -24.37 13.56
C VAL A 135 -20.05 -23.18 14.47
N VAL A 136 -20.90 -22.87 15.45
CA VAL A 136 -20.61 -21.78 16.41
C VAL A 136 -19.49 -22.15 17.39
N ASN A 137 -19.29 -23.45 17.64
CA ASN A 137 -18.23 -24.02 18.47
C ASN A 137 -18.04 -23.30 19.81
N ASP A 138 -19.14 -23.05 20.52
CA ASP A 138 -19.13 -22.41 21.84
C ASP A 138 -19.46 -23.45 22.92
N PRO A 139 -18.50 -23.78 23.81
CA PRO A 139 -18.71 -24.78 24.85
C PRO A 139 -19.82 -24.43 25.84
N ALA A 140 -20.00 -23.14 26.17
CA ALA A 140 -21.03 -22.72 27.12
C ALA A 140 -22.43 -22.89 26.51
N ILE A 141 -22.57 -22.55 25.23
CA ILE A 141 -23.82 -22.73 24.48
C ILE A 141 -24.12 -24.22 24.31
N THR A 142 -23.11 -25.01 23.97
CA THR A 142 -23.22 -26.47 23.87
C THR A 142 -23.62 -27.11 25.20
N ALA A 143 -23.05 -26.65 26.32
CA ALA A 143 -23.44 -27.12 27.65
C ALA A 143 -24.92 -26.79 27.96
N SER A 144 -25.37 -25.56 27.65
CA SER A 144 -26.78 -25.19 27.83
C SER A 144 -27.73 -25.98 26.92
N TRP A 145 -27.30 -26.35 25.70
CA TRP A 145 -28.06 -27.25 24.83
C TRP A 145 -28.19 -28.67 25.41
N ASN A 146 -27.11 -29.20 25.98
CA ASN A 146 -27.16 -30.52 26.62
C ASN A 146 -28.14 -30.54 27.80
N ALA A 147 -28.27 -29.42 28.53
CA ALA A 147 -29.30 -29.29 29.56
C ALA A 147 -30.73 -29.32 28.96
N VAL A 148 -30.95 -28.72 27.80
CA VAL A 148 -32.23 -28.82 27.07
C VAL A 148 -32.50 -30.26 26.63
N LYS A 149 -31.51 -30.95 26.06
CA LYS A 149 -31.65 -32.33 25.57
C LYS A 149 -31.92 -33.34 26.67
N ASN A 150 -31.23 -33.22 27.80
CA ASN A 150 -31.29 -34.18 28.89
C ASN A 150 -32.49 -33.97 29.81
N CYS A 151 -33.28 -32.94 29.54
CA CYS A 151 -34.48 -32.65 30.31
C CYS A 151 -35.61 -33.63 29.90
N GLY A 152 -35.70 -34.73 30.65
CA GLY A 152 -36.66 -35.81 30.43
C GLY A 152 -38.05 -35.47 30.96
N GLY A 153 -38.87 -34.80 30.15
CA GLY A 153 -40.30 -34.61 30.44
C GLY A 153 -40.80 -33.19 30.18
N ILE A 154 -42.05 -33.07 29.71
CA ILE A 154 -42.66 -31.84 29.18
C ILE A 154 -42.75 -30.71 30.22
N THR A 155 -42.77 -31.03 31.52
CA THR A 155 -42.82 -30.07 32.63
C THR A 155 -41.47 -30.00 33.35
N GLY A 156 -40.72 -28.91 33.14
CA GLY A 156 -39.44 -28.65 33.82
C GLY A 156 -38.32 -28.13 32.92
N CYS A 157 -38.50 -28.22 31.60
CA CYS A 157 -37.44 -27.83 30.65
C CYS A 157 -37.47 -26.36 30.26
N ASP A 158 -38.49 -25.60 30.66
CA ASP A 158 -38.63 -24.20 30.27
C ASP A 158 -37.49 -23.35 30.79
N GLN A 159 -36.95 -23.66 31.97
CA GLN A 159 -35.76 -22.99 32.48
C GLN A 159 -34.51 -23.29 31.65
N ALA A 160 -34.29 -24.56 31.27
CA ALA A 160 -33.16 -24.95 30.41
C ALA A 160 -33.28 -24.33 29.01
N LYS A 161 -34.49 -24.33 28.45
CA LYS A 161 -34.82 -23.70 27.17
C LYS A 161 -34.59 -22.19 27.20
N ALA A 162 -35.10 -21.51 28.22
CA ALA A 162 -34.89 -20.08 28.42
C ALA A 162 -33.41 -19.73 28.63
N ALA A 163 -32.66 -20.57 29.35
CA ALA A 163 -31.22 -20.39 29.52
C ALA A 163 -30.45 -20.54 28.20
N PHE A 164 -30.80 -21.54 27.37
CA PHE A 164 -30.20 -21.73 26.06
C PHE A 164 -30.48 -20.55 25.12
N ILE A 165 -31.74 -20.15 25.02
CA ILE A 165 -32.21 -18.97 24.28
C ILE A 165 -31.48 -17.70 24.75
N GLY A 166 -31.49 -17.44 26.06
CA GLY A 166 -30.88 -16.25 26.65
C GLY A 166 -29.37 -16.21 26.41
N ALA A 167 -28.69 -17.35 26.44
CA ALA A 167 -27.26 -17.43 26.14
C ALA A 167 -26.97 -17.10 24.66
N ILE A 168 -27.81 -17.55 23.73
CA ILE A 168 -27.71 -17.18 22.30
C ILE A 168 -27.95 -15.68 22.12
N ASP A 169 -29.02 -15.14 22.70
CA ASP A 169 -29.38 -13.73 22.57
C ASP A 169 -28.32 -12.80 23.18
N ALA A 170 -27.70 -13.23 24.29
CA ALA A 170 -26.59 -12.52 24.90
C ALA A 170 -25.36 -12.48 23.96
N LYS A 171 -25.10 -13.54 23.19
CA LYS A 171 -24.02 -13.56 22.18
C LYS A 171 -24.32 -12.61 21.02
N ILE A 172 -25.53 -12.69 20.46
CA ILE A 172 -25.98 -11.79 19.38
C ILE A 172 -25.87 -10.33 19.82
N SER A 173 -26.42 -10.00 20.98
CA SER A 173 -26.37 -8.64 21.55
C SER A 173 -24.94 -8.20 21.87
N GLY A 174 -24.12 -9.12 22.37
CA GLY A 174 -22.70 -8.86 22.63
C GLY A 174 -21.92 -8.52 21.37
N PHE A 175 -22.19 -9.18 20.23
CA PHE A 175 -21.60 -8.82 18.95
C PHE A 175 -22.12 -7.49 18.42
N ALA A 176 -23.42 -7.23 18.53
CA ALA A 176 -24.00 -5.94 18.15
C ALA A 176 -23.36 -4.78 18.93
N LYS A 177 -23.18 -4.95 20.25
CA LYS A 177 -22.47 -3.98 21.09
C LYS A 177 -21.02 -3.79 20.64
N LYS A 178 -20.28 -4.87 20.41
CA LYS A 178 -18.90 -4.79 19.91
C LYS A 178 -18.79 -4.06 18.58
N ILE A 179 -19.78 -4.19 17.69
CA ILE A 179 -19.82 -3.43 16.43
C ILE A 179 -20.09 -1.95 16.70
N ALA A 180 -21.04 -1.62 17.57
CA ALA A 180 -21.33 -0.23 17.96
C ALA A 180 -20.12 0.45 18.63
N ASP A 181 -19.36 -0.28 19.44
CA ASP A 181 -18.15 0.22 20.09
C ASP A 181 -17.01 0.52 19.08
N LEU A 182 -17.02 -0.10 17.89
CA LEU A 182 -16.06 0.20 16.82
C LEU A 182 -16.42 1.48 16.05
N PHE A 183 -17.70 1.87 16.05
CA PHE A 183 -18.22 3.04 15.35
C PHE A 183 -19.11 3.85 16.31
N PRO A 184 -18.52 4.52 17.32
CA PRO A 184 -19.29 5.34 18.24
C PRO A 184 -20.04 6.41 17.44
N ALA A 185 -21.34 6.57 17.70
CA ALA A 185 -22.12 7.65 17.10
C ALA A 185 -21.50 8.99 17.52
N GLY A 186 -20.87 9.67 16.54
CA GLY A 186 -20.40 11.04 16.67
C GLY A 186 -21.54 12.05 16.54
#